data_AF-A0A176RS87-F1
#
_entry.id   AF-A0A176RS87-F1
#
_cell.length_a   1.000
_cell.length_b   1.000
_cell.length_c   1.000
_cell.angle_alpha   90.00
_cell.angle_beta   90.00
_cell.angle_gamma   90.00
#
_symmetry.space_group_name_H-M   'P 1'
#
loop_
_entity.id
_entity.type
_entity.pdbx_description
1 polymer ?
#
loop_
_entity_poly.entity_id
_entity_poly.type
_entity_poly.pdbx_seq_one_letter_code
_entity_poly.pdbx_strand_id
1 'polypeptide(L)'
;MKNLGITIRGSVHILLSIAFIFALFYGENVRAQAIEINANFDSGSIESYTINGNEVDMTLNTDNVGYKYWANFLMSNILNQEVTVSITNIDEVPFLADPSGENQMIYSCDGINWNRLTQHSYSSDSGGTYTFTKTFPCEEAQIATFFPFSSENMSSYADMVNSSQWADKTILGSSYQGRDIDLLTITNTAIPVSNKKIIYIVGRQHSAETSSSHMLEGMIDFLISDNVDASGLRDNYIWYIVPMVNPDGVYLGKSRENSEGNDPNRDWGNNDTVEIDT
;
A
#
# COMPACT_ATOMS: atom_id res chain seq x y z
N MET A 1 -60.05 59.85 1.71
CA MET A 1 -59.76 61.03 2.55
C MET A 1 -58.25 61.23 2.60
N LYS A 2 -57.78 62.41 2.15
CA LYS A 2 -56.43 63.01 2.34
C LYS A 2 -55.24 62.13 1.92
N ASN A 3 -54.67 62.24 0.72
CA ASN A 3 -54.00 63.39 0.07
C ASN A 3 -52.86 64.01 0.90
N LEU A 4 -51.63 63.77 0.44
CA LEU A 4 -50.38 64.57 0.50
C LEU A 4 -49.31 63.64 -0.13
N GLY A 5 -48.83 63.79 -1.36
CA GLY A 5 -48.58 64.98 -2.15
C GLY A 5 -47.17 65.46 -1.88
N ILE A 6 -46.21 65.13 -2.76
CA ILE A 6 -45.18 66.03 -3.29
C ILE A 6 -44.56 65.37 -4.53
N THR A 7 -44.69 66.08 -5.65
CA THR A 7 -44.01 65.88 -6.92
C THR A 7 -42.87 66.88 -6.98
N ILE A 8 -41.66 66.45 -7.35
CA ILE A 8 -40.64 67.35 -7.88
C ILE A 8 -40.19 66.80 -9.24
N ARG A 9 -40.47 67.59 -10.28
CA ARG A 9 -39.92 67.44 -11.63
C ARG A 9 -38.49 67.99 -11.61
N GLY A 10 -37.57 67.28 -12.28
CA GLY A 10 -36.24 67.77 -12.57
C GLY A 10 -35.51 66.82 -13.52
N SER A 11 -35.72 67.02 -14.81
CA SER A 11 -34.93 66.38 -15.87
C SER A 11 -33.52 66.96 -15.88
N VAL A 12 -32.50 66.14 -15.70
CA VAL A 12 -31.13 66.43 -16.15
C VAL A 12 -30.59 65.17 -16.83
N HIS A 13 -30.35 65.28 -18.13
CA HIS A 13 -29.63 64.28 -18.91
C HIS A 13 -28.18 64.22 -18.44
N ILE A 14 -27.71 63.04 -18.05
CA ILE A 14 -26.29 62.68 -18.08
C ILE A 14 -26.17 61.34 -18.79
N LEU A 15 -25.67 61.41 -20.04
CA LEU A 15 -25.06 60.31 -20.76
C LEU A 15 -23.79 59.89 -20.00
N LEU A 16 -23.63 58.61 -19.68
CA LEU A 16 -22.32 57.96 -19.55
C LEU A 16 -22.47 56.43 -19.44
N SER A 17 -22.19 55.77 -20.56
CA SER A 17 -21.39 54.54 -20.69
C SER A 17 -21.70 53.36 -19.76
N ILE A 18 -22.57 52.44 -20.22
CA ILE A 18 -22.53 51.04 -19.75
C ILE A 18 -21.39 50.36 -20.49
N ALA A 19 -20.23 50.25 -19.83
CA ALA A 19 -19.14 49.40 -20.30
C ALA A 19 -19.58 47.93 -20.18
N PHE A 20 -19.67 47.25 -21.32
CA PHE A 20 -19.65 45.80 -21.38
C PHE A 20 -18.32 45.32 -20.77
N ILE A 21 -18.36 44.72 -19.59
CA ILE A 21 -17.23 43.96 -19.07
C ILE A 21 -17.20 42.64 -19.86
N PHE A 22 -16.49 42.64 -20.98
CA PHE A 22 -15.85 41.42 -21.45
C PHE A 22 -14.78 41.10 -20.42
N ALA A 23 -15.09 40.20 -19.49
CA ALA A 23 -14.06 39.51 -18.75
C ALA A 23 -13.30 38.66 -19.77
N LEU A 24 -12.17 39.20 -20.22
CA LEU A 24 -11.11 38.43 -20.86
C LEU A 24 -10.80 37.27 -19.91
N PHE A 25 -11.23 36.07 -20.28
CA PHE A 25 -10.57 34.86 -19.85
C PHE A 25 -9.15 34.93 -20.41
N TYR A 26 -8.27 35.64 -19.69
CA TYR A 26 -6.86 35.37 -19.77
C TYR A 26 -6.72 33.91 -19.39
N GLY A 27 -6.45 33.08 -20.40
CA GLY A 27 -5.94 31.74 -20.17
C GLY A 27 -4.69 31.90 -19.33
N GLU A 28 -4.83 31.70 -18.02
CA GLU A 28 -3.72 31.17 -17.27
C GLU A 28 -3.37 29.87 -17.97
N ASN A 29 -2.24 29.89 -18.68
CA ASN A 29 -1.56 28.66 -19.03
C ASN A 29 -1.27 27.98 -17.70
N VAL A 30 -2.21 27.18 -17.21
CA VAL A 30 -1.93 26.15 -16.22
C VAL A 30 -0.92 25.28 -16.93
N ARG A 31 0.37 25.54 -16.70
CA ARG A 31 1.40 24.58 -17.06
C ARG A 31 0.96 23.29 -16.38
N ALA A 32 0.73 22.24 -17.16
CA ALA A 32 0.63 20.90 -16.61
C ALA A 32 1.81 20.73 -15.66
N GLN A 33 1.53 20.43 -14.39
CA GLN A 33 2.58 20.14 -13.43
C GLN A 33 3.29 18.87 -13.91
N ALA A 34 4.61 18.83 -13.76
CA ALA A 34 5.38 17.65 -14.17
C ALA A 34 5.01 16.48 -13.26
N ILE A 35 4.98 15.27 -13.81
CA ILE A 35 4.77 14.05 -13.03
C ILE A 35 5.80 14.00 -11.90
N GLU A 36 5.35 13.60 -10.71
CA GLU A 36 6.21 13.37 -9.55
C GLU A 36 6.10 11.92 -9.10
N ILE A 37 7.24 11.32 -8.71
CA ILE A 37 7.31 9.95 -8.19
C ILE A 37 7.82 10.01 -6.75
N ASN A 38 7.09 9.39 -5.83
CA ASN A 38 7.48 9.25 -4.43
C ASN A 38 7.41 7.78 -4.01
N ALA A 39 8.46 7.27 -3.38
CA ALA A 39 8.49 5.95 -2.75
C ALA A 39 9.07 6.01 -1.32
N ASN A 40 9.21 7.20 -0.74
CA ASN A 40 9.77 7.41 0.59
C ASN A 40 8.68 7.36 1.66
N PHE A 41 8.10 6.18 1.85
CA PHE A 41 7.09 5.87 2.85
C PHE A 41 7.17 4.39 3.24
N ASP A 42 6.45 3.96 4.28
CA ASP A 42 6.44 2.55 4.71
C ASP A 42 6.06 1.62 3.56
N SER A 43 6.93 0.64 3.27
CA SER A 43 6.78 -0.30 2.17
C SER A 43 6.89 0.32 0.77
N GLY A 44 7.23 1.61 0.66
CA GLY A 44 7.55 2.23 -0.62
C GLY A 44 8.83 1.64 -1.22
N SER A 45 8.83 1.35 -2.52
CA SER A 45 9.95 0.73 -3.22
C SER A 45 10.01 1.08 -4.69
N ILE A 46 11.05 1.82 -5.05
CA ILE A 46 11.63 1.96 -6.38
C ILE A 46 13.13 2.32 -6.19
N GLU A 47 14.01 1.84 -7.06
CA GLU A 47 15.46 2.14 -6.96
C GLU A 47 15.76 3.49 -7.63
N SER A 48 15.33 3.64 -8.88
CA SER A 48 15.60 4.83 -9.68
C SER A 48 14.51 5.06 -10.70
N TYR A 49 14.38 6.30 -11.15
CA TYR A 49 13.44 6.67 -12.21
C TYR A 49 13.93 7.89 -13.00
N THR A 50 13.44 8.02 -14.22
CA THR A 50 13.57 9.22 -15.07
C THR A 50 12.21 9.56 -15.67
N ILE A 51 11.94 10.85 -15.83
CA ILE A 51 10.67 11.36 -16.36
C ILE A 51 10.94 12.19 -17.61
N ASN A 52 10.28 11.85 -18.71
CA ASN A 52 10.32 12.60 -19.96
C ASN A 52 8.90 12.87 -20.46
N GLY A 53 8.34 14.03 -20.09
CA GLY A 53 6.94 14.34 -20.34
C GLY A 53 6.04 13.37 -19.58
N ASN A 54 5.35 12.49 -20.33
CA ASN A 54 4.42 11.50 -19.77
C ASN A 54 4.99 10.07 -19.77
N GLU A 55 6.27 9.92 -20.11
CA GLU A 55 6.98 8.64 -20.06
C GLU A 55 7.85 8.59 -18.80
N VAL A 56 7.70 7.51 -18.03
CA VAL A 56 8.46 7.25 -16.82
C VAL A 56 9.20 5.92 -16.97
N ASP A 57 10.52 5.97 -17.03
CA ASP A 57 11.36 4.77 -16.97
C ASP A 57 11.87 4.59 -15.55
N MET A 58 11.83 3.37 -15.02
CA MET A 58 12.23 3.09 -13.64
C MET A 58 12.80 1.69 -13.45
N THR A 59 13.46 1.47 -12.31
CA THR A 59 14.05 0.19 -11.93
C THR A 59 13.61 -0.23 -10.53
N LEU A 60 13.41 -1.53 -10.31
CA LEU A 60 13.13 -2.10 -8.99
C LEU A 60 14.39 -2.15 -8.13
N ASN A 61 14.21 -2.01 -6.82
CA ASN A 61 15.23 -2.33 -5.83
C ASN A 61 15.58 -3.82 -5.92
N THR A 62 16.88 -4.12 -5.82
CA THR A 62 17.38 -5.49 -5.76
C THR A 62 17.90 -5.76 -4.35
N ASP A 63 17.30 -6.74 -3.70
CA ASP A 63 17.76 -7.25 -2.40
C ASP A 63 19.21 -7.77 -2.51
N ASN A 64 19.95 -7.79 -1.41
CA ASN A 64 21.34 -8.30 -1.37
C ASN A 64 21.40 -9.77 -1.79
N VAL A 65 20.36 -10.55 -1.50
CA VAL A 65 20.18 -11.94 -1.96
C VAL A 65 19.85 -12.08 -3.46
N GLY A 66 19.78 -10.97 -4.21
CA GLY A 66 19.55 -10.95 -5.66
C GLY A 66 18.07 -10.95 -6.07
N TYR A 67 17.13 -10.87 -5.12
CA TYR A 67 15.71 -10.86 -5.42
C TYR A 67 15.19 -9.45 -5.68
N LYS A 68 14.35 -9.31 -6.71
CA LYS A 68 13.65 -8.08 -7.07
C LYS A 68 12.21 -8.49 -7.42
N TYR A 69 11.24 -7.84 -6.80
CA TYR A 69 9.83 -8.18 -7.01
C TYR A 69 8.91 -7.03 -6.63
N TRP A 70 9.19 -6.41 -5.49
CA TRP A 70 8.31 -5.41 -4.91
C TRP A 70 8.50 -4.05 -5.58
N ALA A 71 7.40 -3.49 -6.07
CA ALA A 71 7.26 -2.10 -6.44
C ALA A 71 6.09 -1.53 -5.66
N ASN A 72 6.26 -0.34 -5.11
CA ASN A 72 5.20 0.40 -4.44
C ASN A 72 5.56 1.89 -4.41
N PHE A 73 4.85 2.72 -5.16
CA PHE A 73 5.17 4.13 -5.30
C PHE A 73 3.92 4.95 -5.56
N LEU A 74 3.99 6.23 -5.23
CA LEU A 74 2.99 7.24 -5.55
C LEU A 74 3.41 7.97 -6.83
N MET A 75 2.44 8.20 -7.70
CA MET A 75 2.56 9.11 -8.83
C MET A 75 1.58 10.26 -8.65
N SER A 76 2.06 11.49 -8.74
CA SER A 76 1.25 12.71 -8.61
C SER A 76 1.33 13.55 -9.88
N ASN A 77 0.40 14.51 -10.06
CA ASN A 77 0.26 15.34 -11.24
C ASN A 77 -0.19 14.61 -12.52
N ILE A 78 -1.01 13.57 -12.35
CA ILE A 78 -1.38 12.61 -13.41
C ILE A 78 -2.86 12.66 -13.84
N LEU A 79 -3.64 13.61 -13.31
CA LEU A 79 -5.08 13.70 -13.57
C LEU A 79 -5.39 13.92 -15.06
N ASN A 80 -6.18 13.01 -15.63
CA ASN A 80 -6.62 13.04 -17.03
C ASN A 80 -5.46 13.07 -18.04
N GLN A 81 -4.26 12.63 -17.63
CA GLN A 81 -3.10 12.49 -18.50
C GLN A 81 -2.86 11.00 -18.75
N GLU A 82 -2.61 10.63 -20.02
CA GLU A 82 -2.10 9.30 -20.34
C GLU A 82 -0.62 9.25 -19.98
N VAL A 83 -0.26 8.33 -19.09
CA VAL A 83 1.09 8.10 -18.59
C VAL A 83 1.51 6.70 -19.01
N THR A 84 2.75 6.57 -19.49
CA THR A 84 3.39 5.29 -19.77
C THR A 84 4.54 5.09 -18.80
N VAL A 85 4.53 3.96 -18.11
CA VAL A 85 5.59 3.58 -17.16
C VAL A 85 6.25 2.31 -17.63
N SER A 86 7.59 2.30 -17.68
CA SER A 86 8.41 1.15 -18.05
C SER A 86 9.35 0.78 -16.89
N ILE A 87 9.24 -0.46 -16.40
CA ILE A 87 10.14 -1.03 -15.40
C ILE A 87 11.13 -1.93 -16.12
N THR A 88 12.41 -1.55 -16.16
CA THR A 88 13.38 -2.02 -17.18
C THR A 88 14.37 -3.08 -16.70
N ASN A 89 14.28 -3.54 -15.45
CA ASN A 89 15.21 -4.52 -14.87
C ASN A 89 14.52 -5.80 -14.41
N ILE A 90 13.51 -6.28 -15.13
CA ILE A 90 12.56 -7.29 -14.61
C ILE A 90 12.72 -8.73 -15.17
N ASP A 91 13.71 -9.04 -16.00
CA ASP A 91 13.88 -10.39 -16.62
C ASP A 91 13.85 -11.55 -15.60
N GLU A 92 14.31 -11.31 -14.38
CA GLU A 92 14.38 -12.32 -13.30
C GLU A 92 13.20 -12.22 -12.33
N VAL A 93 12.15 -11.46 -12.66
CA VAL A 93 10.96 -11.24 -11.85
C VAL A 93 9.81 -12.06 -12.44
N PRO A 94 9.57 -13.32 -12.02
CA PRO A 94 8.63 -14.21 -12.73
C PRO A 94 7.21 -13.65 -12.87
N PHE A 95 6.79 -12.80 -11.93
CA PHE A 95 5.48 -12.17 -11.99
C PHE A 95 5.39 -11.11 -13.10
N LEU A 96 6.40 -10.24 -13.26
CA LEU A 96 6.35 -9.18 -14.28
C LEU A 96 6.93 -9.64 -15.63
N ALA A 97 7.89 -10.58 -15.61
CA ALA A 97 8.42 -11.25 -16.80
C ALA A 97 7.50 -12.39 -17.28
N ASP A 98 6.21 -12.09 -17.37
CA ASP A 98 5.18 -13.05 -17.76
C ASP A 98 4.75 -12.82 -19.21
N PRO A 99 5.19 -13.67 -20.16
CA PRO A 99 4.82 -13.53 -21.57
C PRO A 99 3.34 -13.83 -21.84
N SER A 100 2.59 -14.40 -20.88
CA SER A 100 1.15 -14.61 -21.03
C SER A 100 0.33 -13.33 -20.83
N GLY A 101 0.88 -12.34 -20.12
CA GLY A 101 0.18 -11.10 -19.77
C GLY A 101 -0.95 -11.30 -18.74
N GLU A 102 -0.92 -12.39 -17.98
CA GLU A 102 -1.90 -12.64 -16.91
C GLU A 102 -1.58 -11.82 -15.66
N ASN A 103 -0.30 -11.54 -15.41
CA ASN A 103 0.15 -10.79 -14.25
C ASN A 103 0.12 -9.27 -14.45
N GLN A 104 -0.73 -8.63 -13.65
CA GLN A 104 -1.01 -7.21 -13.75
C GLN A 104 -0.71 -6.50 -12.42
N MET A 105 0.14 -5.48 -12.51
CA MET A 105 0.28 -4.51 -11.42
C MET A 105 -1.06 -3.83 -11.14
N ILE A 106 -1.16 -3.21 -9.97
CA ILE A 106 -2.37 -2.55 -9.50
C ILE A 106 -2.13 -1.08 -9.21
N TYR A 107 -3.21 -0.30 -9.22
CA TYR A 107 -3.20 1.07 -8.75
C TYR A 107 -4.42 1.38 -7.87
N SER A 108 -4.29 2.40 -7.03
CA SER A 108 -5.38 2.95 -6.24
C SER A 108 -5.27 4.48 -6.17
N CYS A 109 -6.41 5.18 -6.25
CA CYS A 109 -6.48 6.63 -6.08
C CYS A 109 -6.76 7.04 -4.62
N ASP A 110 -7.10 6.08 -3.74
CA ASP A 110 -7.53 6.34 -2.37
C ASP A 110 -6.85 5.42 -1.33
N GLY A 111 -5.96 4.54 -1.78
CA GLY A 111 -5.28 3.54 -0.95
C GLY A 111 -6.17 2.36 -0.52
N ILE A 112 -7.46 2.37 -0.87
CA ILE A 112 -8.47 1.41 -0.38
C ILE A 112 -9.01 0.58 -1.53
N ASN A 113 -9.40 1.22 -2.62
CA ASN A 113 -9.97 0.60 -3.80
C ASN A 113 -8.91 0.44 -4.87
N TRP A 114 -8.59 -0.82 -5.16
CA TRP A 114 -7.49 -1.20 -6.04
C TRP A 114 -7.99 -1.75 -7.37
N ASN A 115 -7.35 -1.31 -8.45
CA ASN A 115 -7.70 -1.64 -9.83
C ASN A 115 -6.48 -2.18 -10.56
N ARG A 116 -6.71 -3.08 -11.52
CA ARG A 116 -5.63 -3.64 -12.35
C ARG A 116 -5.20 -2.67 -13.43
N LEU A 117 -3.90 -2.63 -13.73
CA LEU A 117 -3.31 -1.95 -14.88
C LEU A 117 -3.39 -2.88 -16.10
N THR A 118 -4.55 -2.89 -16.77
CA THR A 118 -4.87 -3.88 -17.81
C THR A 118 -4.14 -3.65 -19.13
N GLN A 119 -3.84 -2.40 -19.48
CA GLN A 119 -3.03 -2.07 -20.66
C GLN A 119 -1.55 -2.15 -20.29
N HIS A 120 -0.98 -3.33 -20.49
CA HIS A 120 0.41 -3.63 -20.16
C HIS A 120 1.04 -4.60 -21.17
N SER A 121 2.36 -4.70 -21.14
CA SER A 121 3.13 -5.62 -21.97
C SER A 121 4.45 -5.96 -21.31
N TYR A 122 4.96 -7.15 -21.64
CA TYR A 122 6.31 -7.58 -21.30
C TYR A 122 7.16 -7.72 -22.56
N SER A 123 8.40 -7.24 -22.51
CA SER A 123 9.46 -7.52 -23.48
C SER A 123 10.66 -8.12 -22.78
N SER A 124 11.23 -9.21 -23.31
CA SER A 124 12.45 -9.83 -22.79
C SER A 124 13.75 -9.16 -23.29
N ASP A 125 13.63 -8.05 -24.00
CA ASP A 125 14.80 -7.34 -24.51
C ASP A 125 15.50 -6.57 -23.38
N SER A 126 16.83 -6.44 -23.48
CA SER A 126 17.64 -5.51 -22.66
C SER A 126 17.50 -5.64 -21.14
N GLY A 127 17.31 -6.84 -20.59
CA GLY A 127 17.15 -7.03 -19.13
C GLY A 127 15.70 -7.09 -18.65
N GLY A 128 14.75 -7.07 -19.58
CA GLY A 128 13.34 -7.29 -19.35
C GLY A 128 12.62 -6.00 -19.01
N THR A 129 11.58 -5.68 -19.77
CA THR A 129 10.77 -4.47 -19.56
C THR A 129 9.30 -4.81 -19.39
N TYR A 130 8.73 -4.44 -18.25
CA TYR A 130 7.29 -4.40 -18.04
C TYR A 130 6.81 -2.97 -18.26
N THR A 131 5.93 -2.77 -19.23
CA THR A 131 5.36 -1.45 -19.54
C THR A 131 3.87 -1.46 -19.27
N PHE A 132 3.34 -0.42 -18.64
CA PHE A 132 1.90 -0.16 -18.59
C PHE A 132 1.59 1.27 -19.04
N THR A 133 0.41 1.46 -19.61
CA THR A 133 -0.11 2.77 -20.00
C THR A 133 -1.47 3.00 -19.37
N LYS A 134 -1.70 4.19 -18.82
CA LYS A 134 -2.99 4.51 -18.17
C LYS A 134 -3.27 6.01 -18.21
N THR A 135 -4.53 6.34 -18.52
CA THR A 135 -5.10 7.66 -18.18
C THR A 135 -5.72 7.60 -16.78
N PHE A 136 -5.18 8.34 -15.82
CA PHE A 136 -5.64 8.27 -14.42
C PHE A 136 -6.83 9.21 -14.14
N PRO A 137 -7.84 8.77 -13.37
CA PRO A 137 -9.00 9.60 -13.02
C PRO A 137 -8.76 10.47 -11.77
N CYS A 138 -7.53 10.50 -11.25
CA CYS A 138 -7.15 11.14 -9.99
C CYS A 138 -5.82 11.88 -10.13
N GLU A 139 -5.60 12.88 -9.27
CA GLU A 139 -4.37 13.69 -9.26
C GLU A 139 -3.16 12.90 -8.77
N GLU A 140 -3.40 11.96 -7.86
CA GLU A 140 -2.40 11.07 -7.28
C GLU A 140 -2.92 9.64 -7.29
N ALA A 141 -2.05 8.69 -7.60
CA ALA A 141 -2.33 7.27 -7.49
C ALA A 141 -1.14 6.53 -6.87
N GLN A 142 -1.42 5.56 -6.02
CA GLN A 142 -0.46 4.55 -5.57
C GLN A 142 -0.45 3.39 -6.57
N ILE A 143 0.74 2.96 -6.98
CA ILE A 143 0.97 1.85 -7.90
C ILE A 143 1.77 0.79 -7.14
N ALA A 144 1.37 -0.48 -7.23
CA ALA A 144 2.08 -1.56 -6.56
C ALA A 144 2.04 -2.88 -7.33
N THR A 145 2.98 -3.79 -7.02
CA THR A 145 2.98 -5.17 -7.56
C THR A 145 1.79 -5.98 -7.05
N PHE A 146 1.42 -5.81 -5.77
CA PHE A 146 0.27 -6.43 -5.12
C PHE A 146 -0.30 -5.48 -4.04
N PHE A 147 -1.47 -5.79 -3.47
CA PHE A 147 -2.13 -4.95 -2.46
C PHE A 147 -1.18 -4.71 -1.27
N PRO A 148 -0.71 -3.47 -1.04
CA PRO A 148 0.19 -3.16 0.06
C PRO A 148 -0.43 -3.50 1.41
N PHE A 149 0.42 -3.89 2.35
CA PHE A 149 0.08 -4.08 3.75
C PHE A 149 1.35 -3.74 4.51
N SER A 150 1.38 -2.51 5.04
CA SER A 150 2.58 -1.88 5.60
C SER A 150 2.89 -2.40 7.01
N SER A 151 4.08 -2.08 7.53
CA SER A 151 4.44 -2.43 8.91
C SER A 151 3.55 -1.70 9.92
N GLU A 152 3.22 -0.43 9.65
CA GLU A 152 2.29 0.36 10.46
C GLU A 152 0.86 -0.17 10.41
N ASN A 153 0.39 -0.64 9.24
CA ASN A 153 -0.92 -1.30 9.13
C ASN A 153 -0.97 -2.53 10.04
N MET A 154 0.10 -3.33 10.05
CA MET A 154 0.16 -4.54 10.87
C MET A 154 0.17 -4.24 12.36
N SER A 155 0.99 -3.27 12.79
CA SER A 155 1.02 -2.86 14.20
C SER A 155 -0.35 -2.35 14.67
N SER A 156 -0.99 -1.49 13.87
CA SER A 156 -2.33 -0.97 14.15
C SER A 156 -3.39 -2.09 14.18
N TYR A 157 -3.31 -3.06 13.26
CA TYR A 157 -4.19 -4.20 13.22
C TYR A 157 -4.02 -5.10 14.46
N ALA A 158 -2.78 -5.38 14.87
CA ALA A 158 -2.48 -6.17 16.05
C ALA A 158 -3.02 -5.51 17.34
N ASP A 159 -2.93 -4.18 17.44
CA ASP A 159 -3.54 -3.40 18.54
C ASP A 159 -5.07 -3.51 18.56
N MET A 160 -5.70 -3.46 17.38
CA MET A 160 -7.14 -3.67 17.25
C MET A 160 -7.54 -5.07 17.71
N VAL A 161 -6.81 -6.10 17.26
CA VAL A 161 -7.05 -7.50 17.68
C VAL A 161 -6.92 -7.65 19.19
N ASN A 162 -5.93 -7.00 19.82
CA ASN A 162 -5.72 -7.01 21.27
C ASN A 162 -6.89 -6.42 22.09
N SER A 163 -7.77 -5.64 21.46
CA SER A 163 -9.00 -5.15 22.12
C SER A 163 -10.08 -6.22 22.24
N SER A 164 -9.93 -7.36 21.54
CA SER A 164 -10.84 -8.48 21.63
C SER A 164 -10.67 -9.24 22.95
N GLN A 165 -11.78 -9.63 23.58
CA GLN A 165 -11.77 -10.49 24.77
C GLN A 165 -11.13 -11.88 24.52
N TRP A 166 -10.98 -12.27 23.25
CA TRP A 166 -10.46 -13.56 22.83
C TRP A 166 -8.96 -13.56 22.55
N ALA A 167 -8.34 -12.39 22.54
CA ALA A 167 -6.96 -12.21 22.12
C ALA A 167 -6.14 -11.54 23.22
N ASP A 168 -4.85 -11.88 23.25
CA ASP A 168 -3.82 -11.20 24.01
C ASP A 168 -2.64 -10.96 23.08
N LYS A 169 -2.07 -9.75 23.12
CA LYS A 169 -0.90 -9.36 22.35
C LYS A 169 0.30 -9.20 23.27
N THR A 170 1.38 -9.89 22.92
CA THR A 170 2.69 -9.72 23.56
C THR A 170 3.75 -9.41 22.52
N ILE A 171 4.81 -8.71 22.91
CA ILE A 171 6.00 -8.55 22.05
C ILE A 171 6.82 -9.84 22.16
N LEU A 172 6.99 -10.54 21.03
CA LEU A 172 7.80 -11.75 20.95
C LEU A 172 9.30 -11.44 20.98
N GLY A 173 9.68 -10.34 20.34
CA GLY A 173 11.03 -9.81 20.25
C GLY A 173 11.06 -8.53 19.43
N SER A 174 12.26 -8.08 19.09
CA SER A 174 12.47 -6.88 18.27
C SER A 174 13.33 -7.21 17.06
N SER A 175 12.99 -6.64 15.92
CA SER A 175 13.80 -6.70 14.70
C SER A 175 15.14 -5.96 14.88
N TYR A 176 16.04 -6.11 13.90
CA TYR A 176 17.36 -5.46 13.91
C TYR A 176 17.29 -3.92 13.98
N GLN A 177 16.27 -3.30 13.40
CA GLN A 177 16.03 -1.86 13.50
C GLN A 177 15.11 -1.47 14.67
N GLY A 178 14.82 -2.41 15.57
CA GLY A 178 14.08 -2.16 16.81
C GLY A 178 12.57 -2.03 16.63
N ARG A 179 11.99 -2.64 15.60
CA ARG A 179 10.53 -2.74 15.44
C ARG A 179 10.04 -3.98 16.22
N ASP A 180 8.92 -3.83 16.91
CA ASP A 180 8.32 -4.94 17.64
C ASP A 180 7.86 -6.04 16.68
N ILE A 181 8.10 -7.29 17.06
CA ILE A 181 7.53 -8.48 16.44
C ILE A 181 6.42 -8.97 17.35
N ASP A 182 5.17 -8.71 16.96
CA ASP A 182 4.01 -9.07 17.78
C ASP A 182 3.74 -10.58 17.76
N LEU A 183 3.33 -11.12 18.90
CA LEU A 183 2.69 -12.42 19.05
C LEU A 183 1.24 -12.22 19.51
N LEU A 184 0.30 -12.71 18.72
CA LEU A 184 -1.11 -12.78 19.05
C LEU A 184 -1.45 -14.16 19.60
N THR A 185 -1.96 -14.21 20.82
CA THR A 185 -2.49 -15.42 21.44
C THR A 185 -4.01 -15.37 21.41
N ILE A 186 -4.66 -16.24 20.65
CA ILE A 186 -6.13 -16.28 20.54
C ILE A 186 -6.66 -17.59 21.12
N THR A 187 -7.54 -17.51 22.13
CA THR A 187 -8.18 -18.70 22.73
C THR A 187 -9.34 -18.31 23.65
N ASN A 188 -10.17 -19.29 24.04
CA ASN A 188 -11.09 -19.13 25.17
C ASN A 188 -10.36 -19.47 26.49
N THR A 189 -10.05 -18.45 27.28
CA THR A 189 -9.33 -18.55 28.57
C THR A 189 -10.16 -19.19 29.69
N ALA A 190 -11.48 -19.32 29.52
CA ALA A 190 -12.34 -20.03 30.48
C ALA A 190 -12.14 -21.56 30.45
N ILE A 191 -11.56 -22.09 29.37
CA ILE A 191 -11.27 -23.52 29.22
C ILE A 191 -9.81 -23.79 29.58
N PRO A 192 -9.50 -24.77 30.46
CA PRO A 192 -8.12 -25.08 30.84
C PRO A 192 -7.22 -25.41 29.65
N VAL A 193 -6.01 -24.84 29.65
CA VAL A 193 -4.97 -25.05 28.63
C VAL A 193 -4.66 -26.53 28.40
N SER A 194 -4.69 -27.36 29.46
CA SER A 194 -4.45 -28.81 29.40
C SER A 194 -5.42 -29.58 28.49
N ASN A 195 -6.57 -28.97 28.18
CA ASN A 195 -7.61 -29.58 27.34
C ASN A 195 -7.52 -29.13 25.88
N LYS A 196 -6.56 -28.25 25.55
CA LYS A 196 -6.44 -27.63 24.24
C LYS A 196 -5.21 -28.13 23.50
N LYS A 197 -5.27 -28.06 22.17
CA LYS A 197 -4.10 -28.24 21.29
C LYS A 197 -3.52 -26.88 20.92
N ILE A 198 -2.24 -26.84 20.61
CA ILE A 198 -1.55 -25.61 20.21
C ILE A 198 -1.40 -25.60 18.69
N ILE A 199 -1.64 -24.43 18.07
CA ILE A 199 -1.40 -24.16 16.66
C ILE A 199 -0.49 -22.92 16.58
N TYR A 200 0.61 -23.05 15.84
CA TYR A 200 1.49 -21.92 15.51
C TYR A 200 1.28 -21.50 14.07
N ILE A 201 1.19 -20.20 13.83
CA ILE A 201 1.10 -19.62 12.50
C ILE A 201 2.07 -18.45 12.42
N VAL A 202 2.86 -18.41 11.35
CA VAL A 202 3.89 -17.41 11.13
C VAL A 202 3.65 -16.78 9.76
N GLY A 203 3.50 -15.46 9.75
CA GLY A 203 3.24 -14.65 8.57
C GLY A 203 4.44 -13.84 8.15
N ARG A 204 4.48 -13.52 6.85
CA ARG A 204 5.29 -12.43 6.30
C ARG A 204 6.78 -12.50 6.63
N GLN A 205 7.38 -13.66 6.39
CA GLN A 205 8.85 -13.82 6.42
C GLN A 205 9.51 -13.08 5.25
N HIS A 206 8.97 -13.26 4.02
CA HIS A 206 9.39 -12.47 2.87
C HIS A 206 8.55 -11.19 2.78
N SER A 207 9.23 -10.07 2.67
CA SER A 207 8.66 -8.73 2.76
C SER A 207 7.59 -8.45 1.70
N ALA A 208 7.78 -8.88 0.45
CA ALA A 208 6.85 -8.59 -0.63
C ALA A 208 5.58 -9.46 -0.66
N GLU A 209 5.51 -10.53 0.14
CA GLU A 209 4.42 -11.51 0.09
C GLU A 209 3.19 -11.03 0.88
N THR A 210 2.64 -9.87 0.50
CA THR A 210 1.49 -9.21 1.15
C THR A 210 0.25 -10.05 1.23
N SER A 211 0.08 -11.00 0.31
CA SER A 211 -0.99 -12.00 0.35
C SER A 211 -1.08 -12.72 1.70
N SER A 212 0.06 -13.00 2.35
CA SER A 212 0.07 -13.65 3.66
C SER A 212 -0.55 -12.78 4.75
N SER A 213 -0.34 -11.46 4.73
CA SER A 213 -0.93 -10.54 5.71
C SER A 213 -2.44 -10.40 5.51
N HIS A 214 -2.91 -10.23 4.27
CA HIS A 214 -4.35 -10.19 3.97
C HIS A 214 -5.07 -11.50 4.33
N MET A 215 -4.42 -12.66 4.10
CA MET A 215 -4.96 -13.95 4.51
C MET A 215 -5.05 -14.07 6.03
N LEU A 216 -4.00 -13.65 6.75
CA LEU A 216 -3.98 -13.71 8.21
C LEU A 216 -4.99 -12.76 8.83
N GLU A 217 -5.17 -11.56 8.26
CA GLU A 217 -6.21 -10.61 8.68
C GLU A 217 -7.60 -11.29 8.66
N GLY A 218 -8.01 -11.83 7.51
CA GLY A 218 -9.30 -12.52 7.41
C GLY A 218 -9.44 -13.74 8.32
N MET A 219 -8.35 -14.50 8.52
CA MET A 219 -8.34 -15.66 9.42
C MET A 219 -8.48 -15.23 10.89
N ILE A 220 -7.74 -14.21 11.32
CA ILE A 220 -7.77 -13.69 12.68
C ILE A 220 -9.13 -13.07 12.97
N ASP A 221 -9.67 -12.27 12.05
CA ASP A 221 -11.01 -11.68 12.15
C ASP A 221 -12.08 -12.76 12.38
N PHE A 222 -11.99 -13.86 11.64
CA PHE A 222 -12.86 -15.02 11.86
C PHE A 222 -12.66 -15.62 13.26
N LEU A 223 -11.41 -15.86 13.67
CA LEU A 223 -11.07 -16.47 14.96
C LEU A 223 -11.51 -15.62 16.16
N ILE A 224 -11.58 -14.29 16.05
CA ILE A 224 -12.04 -13.40 17.13
C ILE A 224 -13.53 -13.04 17.04
N SER A 225 -14.23 -13.50 16.00
CA SER A 225 -15.66 -13.22 15.82
C SER A 225 -16.58 -14.00 16.76
N ASP A 226 -17.86 -13.61 16.77
CA ASP A 226 -18.95 -14.31 17.47
C ASP A 226 -19.46 -15.56 16.72
N ASN A 227 -18.78 -15.99 15.66
CA ASN A 227 -19.15 -17.20 14.92
C ASN A 227 -19.04 -18.45 15.83
N VAL A 228 -20.03 -19.34 15.75
CA VAL A 228 -20.08 -20.56 16.57
C VAL A 228 -18.91 -21.51 16.27
N ASP A 229 -18.47 -21.59 15.01
CA ASP A 229 -17.33 -22.40 14.62
C ASP A 229 -16.04 -21.79 15.18
N ALA A 230 -15.90 -20.46 15.15
CA ALA A 230 -14.79 -19.76 15.78
C ALA A 230 -14.75 -19.99 17.30
N SER A 231 -15.90 -19.96 17.97
CA SER A 231 -16.00 -20.33 19.40
C SER A 231 -15.54 -21.76 19.65
N GLY A 232 -15.98 -22.72 18.83
CA GLY A 232 -15.55 -24.11 18.92
C GLY A 232 -14.04 -24.26 18.73
N LEU A 233 -13.44 -23.51 17.79
CA LEU A 233 -12.00 -23.47 17.60
C LEU A 233 -11.29 -22.88 18.82
N ARG A 234 -11.77 -21.76 19.37
CA ARG A 234 -11.20 -21.14 20.58
C ARG A 234 -11.30 -22.04 21.80
N ASP A 235 -12.33 -22.88 21.90
CA ASP A 235 -12.50 -23.83 23.00
C ASP A 235 -11.50 -24.98 22.94
N ASN A 236 -11.14 -25.44 21.74
CA ASN A 236 -10.30 -26.61 21.53
C ASN A 236 -8.81 -26.29 21.24
N TYR A 237 -8.50 -25.06 20.85
CA TYR A 237 -7.17 -24.66 20.42
C TYR A 237 -6.66 -23.39 21.08
N ILE A 238 -5.33 -23.27 21.16
CA ILE A 238 -4.61 -22.05 21.46
C ILE A 238 -3.84 -21.69 20.18
N TRP A 239 -4.13 -20.52 19.64
CA TRP A 239 -3.50 -20.03 18.42
C TRP A 239 -2.42 -19.03 18.80
N TYR A 240 -1.16 -19.36 18.49
CA TYR A 240 -0.03 -18.45 18.58
C TYR A 240 0.31 -17.98 17.17
N ILE A 241 0.02 -16.72 16.89
CA ILE A 241 0.14 -16.15 15.55
C ILE A 241 1.14 -15.01 15.60
N VAL A 242 2.23 -15.14 14.83
CA VAL A 242 3.16 -14.04 14.55
C VAL A 242 2.77 -13.48 13.19
N PRO A 243 2.04 -12.36 13.12
CA PRO A 243 1.44 -11.94 11.86
C PRO A 243 2.46 -11.34 10.88
N MET A 244 3.58 -10.83 11.39
CA MET A 244 4.69 -10.32 10.59
C MET A 244 6.03 -10.58 11.28
N VAL A 245 6.83 -11.47 10.71
CA VAL A 245 8.20 -11.75 11.20
C VAL A 245 9.21 -10.71 10.76
N ASN A 246 9.04 -10.14 9.57
CA ASN A 246 10.02 -9.28 8.94
C ASN A 246 9.51 -7.82 8.80
N PRO A 247 9.29 -7.09 9.92
CA PRO A 247 8.79 -5.73 9.87
C PRO A 247 9.81 -4.76 9.24
N ASP A 248 11.11 -5.02 9.38
CA ASP A 248 12.16 -4.19 8.80
C ASP A 248 12.18 -4.27 7.28
N GLY A 249 12.17 -5.49 6.74
CA GLY A 249 12.14 -5.69 5.29
C GLY A 249 10.87 -5.15 4.67
N VAL A 250 9.71 -5.27 5.34
CA VAL A 250 8.46 -4.64 4.90
C VAL A 250 8.60 -3.12 4.88
N TYR A 251 9.05 -2.51 5.97
CA TYR A 251 9.20 -1.05 6.06
C TYR A 251 10.12 -0.50 4.97
N LEU A 252 11.24 -1.18 4.72
CA LEU A 252 12.24 -0.81 3.72
C LEU A 252 11.82 -1.10 2.27
N GLY A 253 10.64 -1.67 2.04
CA GLY A 253 10.18 -2.02 0.70
C GLY A 253 11.04 -3.09 0.01
N LYS A 254 11.63 -4.01 0.79
CA LYS A 254 12.42 -5.14 0.29
C LYS A 254 11.53 -6.21 -0.32
N SER A 255 12.14 -7.13 -1.08
CA SER A 255 11.40 -8.21 -1.73
C SER A 255 11.29 -9.47 -0.87
N ARG A 256 12.38 -9.88 -0.23
CA ARG A 256 12.58 -11.19 0.38
C ARG A 256 13.28 -11.12 1.73
N GLU A 257 14.29 -10.27 1.84
CA GLU A 257 15.19 -10.23 2.99
C GLU A 257 14.78 -9.24 4.08
N ASN A 258 15.40 -9.34 5.26
CA ASN A 258 15.30 -8.35 6.34
C ASN A 258 16.31 -7.20 6.17
N SER A 259 16.44 -6.30 7.14
CA SER A 259 17.36 -5.16 7.04
C SER A 259 18.83 -5.55 6.92
N GLU A 260 19.22 -6.72 7.43
CA GLU A 260 20.61 -7.20 7.41
C GLU A 260 20.95 -8.02 6.16
N GLY A 261 20.00 -8.19 5.24
CA GLY A 261 20.21 -8.96 4.01
C GLY A 261 20.09 -10.47 4.18
N ASN A 262 19.44 -10.93 5.26
CA ASN A 262 19.18 -12.34 5.51
C ASN A 262 17.78 -12.72 5.03
N ASP A 263 17.63 -13.93 4.52
CA ASP A 263 16.33 -14.54 4.20
C ASP A 263 15.79 -15.24 5.46
N PRO A 264 14.77 -14.70 6.15
CA PRO A 264 14.31 -15.28 7.43
C PRO A 264 13.84 -16.72 7.30
N ASN A 265 13.45 -17.14 6.09
CA ASN A 265 13.01 -18.50 5.80
C ASN A 265 14.17 -19.44 5.42
N ARG A 266 15.43 -19.02 5.61
CA ARG A 266 16.63 -19.87 5.55
C ARG A 266 17.35 -19.99 6.90
N ASP A 267 16.81 -19.32 7.91
CA ASP A 267 17.42 -19.21 9.23
C ASP A 267 16.85 -20.20 10.25
N TRP A 268 15.80 -20.94 9.89
CA TRP A 268 15.24 -22.01 10.71
C TRP A 268 16.29 -23.10 11.03
N GLY A 269 16.62 -23.25 12.31
CA GLY A 269 17.56 -24.26 12.81
C GLY A 269 19.02 -23.79 12.92
N ASN A 270 19.28 -22.50 12.70
CA ASN A 270 20.58 -21.89 12.95
C ASN A 270 20.58 -21.17 14.31
N ASN A 271 21.52 -21.54 15.20
CA ASN A 271 21.59 -21.01 16.56
C ASN A 271 22.16 -19.58 16.65
N ASP A 272 22.59 -19.00 15.53
CA ASP A 272 23.23 -17.67 15.46
C ASP A 272 22.26 -16.56 15.01
N THR A 273 20.94 -16.82 14.99
CA THR A 273 19.94 -15.88 14.47
C THR A 273 19.32 -15.08 15.62
N VAL A 274 19.43 -13.75 15.55
CA VAL A 274 19.17 -12.80 16.66
C VAL A 274 17.91 -11.97 16.41
N GLU A 275 17.11 -12.29 15.40
CA GLU A 275 15.94 -11.48 15.05
C GLU A 275 14.85 -11.51 16.15
N ILE A 276 14.96 -12.44 17.10
CA ILE A 276 14.15 -12.50 18.32
C ILE A 276 15.10 -12.77 19.50
N ASP A 277 15.59 -11.71 20.14
CA ASP A 277 16.22 -11.81 21.46
C ASP A 277 15.13 -11.99 22.52
N THR A 278 14.97 -13.22 23.04
CA THR A 278 14.08 -13.54 24.17
C THR A 278 14.73 -13.29 25.51
#